data_AF-K1U3M0-F1
#
_entry.id   AF-K1U3M0-F1
#
_cell.length_a   1.000
_cell.length_b   1.000
_cell.length_c   1.000
_cell.angle_alpha   90.00
_cell.angle_beta   90.00
_cell.angle_gamma   90.00
#
_symmetry.space_group_name_H-M   'P 1'
#
loop_
_entity.id
_entity.type
_entity.pdbx_description
1 polymer ?
#
loop_
_entity_poly.entity_id
_entity_poly.type
_entity_poly.pdbx_seq_one_letter_code
_entity_poly.pdbx_strand_id
1 'polypeptide(L)'
;MMAFSGILVSRFGSKKMLVLSEVLYALVLFCIGISTTVFHLILSLIAFGMMANLMNIATNTQACLVEKMYGRNIMSSFHGLWSLGGFSGGIIGAIFANTLLPIDVHFGTILVLSILIVAVGFRFLINDAMAKAEEEDVPKFSFKTIDPILFLLGLMGFAGMFCEGTVYDWSSVYFSSVVKPDEAFIRAGYVAGMGAMTLGRFMADGFVTKYGPARVLKVCGGLILGGLWLAAALPYLIPATLGFLLVGFGISSSVPICYSIAGKLGTIKASIAITIVSSISFFGFLVGPPVIGWLAEATGLRIAISIAACL
;
A
#
# COMPACT_ATOMS: atom_id res chain seq x y z
N MET A 1 -11.08 -10.21 -8.16
CA MET A 1 -10.09 -9.42 -8.94
C MET A 1 -8.71 -10.06 -8.94
N MET A 2 -8.08 -10.31 -7.76
CA MET A 2 -6.73 -10.90 -7.66
C MET A 2 -6.53 -12.19 -8.47
N ALA A 3 -7.42 -13.18 -8.32
CA ALA A 3 -7.32 -14.44 -9.07
C ALA A 3 -7.43 -14.24 -10.60
N PHE A 4 -8.26 -13.30 -11.05
CA PHE A 4 -8.42 -13.00 -12.48
C PHE A 4 -7.19 -12.32 -13.06
N SER A 5 -6.63 -11.33 -12.36
CA SER A 5 -5.39 -10.67 -12.74
C SER A 5 -4.21 -11.66 -12.78
N GLY A 6 -4.13 -12.61 -11.84
CA GLY A 6 -3.13 -13.67 -11.87
C GLY A 6 -3.25 -14.58 -13.09
N ILE A 7 -4.48 -15.00 -13.46
CA ILE A 7 -4.73 -15.78 -14.68
C ILE A 7 -4.29 -15.02 -15.93
N LEU A 8 -4.60 -13.73 -16.02
CA LEU A 8 -4.19 -12.90 -17.16
C LEU A 8 -2.67 -12.79 -17.27
N VAL A 9 -1.98 -12.54 -16.15
CA VAL A 9 -0.51 -12.46 -16.11
C VAL A 9 0.14 -13.80 -16.49
N SER A 10 -0.35 -14.92 -15.94
CA SER A 10 0.19 -16.25 -16.27
C SER A 10 -0.06 -16.62 -17.74
N ARG A 11 -1.25 -16.30 -18.28
CA ARG A 11 -1.62 -16.60 -19.68
C ARG A 11 -0.88 -15.73 -20.69
N PHE A 12 -0.87 -14.41 -20.49
CA PHE A 12 -0.40 -13.43 -21.48
C PHE A 12 1.00 -12.86 -21.20
N GLY A 13 1.56 -13.16 -20.03
CA GLY A 13 2.87 -12.67 -19.57
C GLY A 13 2.78 -11.35 -18.82
N SER A 14 3.57 -11.22 -17.75
CA SER A 14 3.66 -10.01 -16.93
C SER A 14 4.18 -8.80 -17.71
N LYS A 15 5.06 -8.97 -18.70
CA LYS A 15 5.53 -7.83 -19.51
C LYS A 15 4.40 -7.13 -20.26
N LYS A 16 3.57 -7.91 -20.97
CA LYS A 16 2.45 -7.36 -21.75
C LYS A 16 1.37 -6.81 -20.82
N MET A 17 1.07 -7.53 -19.75
CA MET A 17 0.05 -7.11 -18.78
C MET A 17 0.47 -5.85 -18.03
N LEU A 18 1.75 -5.68 -17.67
CA LEU A 18 2.26 -4.46 -17.05
C LEU A 18 2.02 -3.26 -17.95
N VAL A 19 2.51 -3.30 -19.20
CA VAL A 19 2.33 -2.20 -20.16
C VAL A 19 0.85 -1.85 -20.36
N LEU A 20 0.01 -2.87 -20.57
CA LEU A 20 -1.42 -2.68 -20.75
C LEU A 20 -2.06 -2.04 -19.50
N SER A 21 -1.78 -2.60 -18.33
CA SER A 21 -2.36 -2.11 -17.08
C SER A 21 -1.89 -0.71 -16.73
N GLU A 22 -0.65 -0.31 -17.04
CA GLU A 22 -0.16 1.05 -16.73
C GLU A 22 -0.89 2.09 -17.54
N VAL A 23 -0.97 1.84 -18.85
CA VAL A 23 -1.63 2.76 -19.79
C VAL A 23 -3.11 2.87 -19.43
N LEU A 24 -3.78 1.75 -19.16
CA LEU A 24 -5.19 1.78 -18.77
C LEU A 24 -5.39 2.38 -17.38
N TYR A 25 -4.49 2.15 -16.44
CA TYR A 25 -4.57 2.71 -15.09
C TYR A 25 -4.47 4.24 -15.12
N ALA A 26 -3.49 4.77 -15.84
CA ALA A 26 -3.33 6.20 -16.03
C ALA A 26 -4.47 6.83 -16.85
N LEU A 27 -4.99 6.11 -17.86
CA LEU A 27 -6.13 6.58 -18.66
C LEU A 27 -7.39 6.68 -17.79
N VAL A 28 -7.65 5.65 -16.98
CA VAL A 28 -8.80 5.64 -16.09
C VAL A 28 -8.66 6.69 -14.98
N LEU A 29 -7.44 6.98 -14.50
CA LEU A 29 -7.19 8.12 -13.61
C LEU A 29 -7.65 9.43 -14.25
N PHE A 30 -7.31 9.66 -15.52
CA PHE A 30 -7.80 10.82 -16.25
C PHE A 30 -9.33 10.84 -16.37
N CYS A 31 -9.96 9.69 -16.66
CA CYS A 31 -11.42 9.55 -16.68
C CYS A 31 -12.08 9.92 -15.34
N ILE A 32 -11.44 9.65 -14.20
CA ILE A 32 -11.91 10.10 -12.88
C ILE A 32 -11.96 11.64 -12.83
N GLY A 33 -10.92 12.31 -13.32
CA GLY A 33 -10.83 13.78 -13.31
C GLY A 33 -11.90 14.48 -14.16
N ILE A 34 -12.31 13.86 -15.27
CA ILE A 34 -13.32 14.42 -16.18
C ILE A 34 -14.75 13.88 -15.93
N SER A 35 -14.93 13.08 -14.87
CA SER A 35 -16.24 12.48 -14.57
C SER A 35 -17.24 13.56 -14.11
N THR A 36 -18.30 13.75 -14.90
CA THR A 36 -19.36 14.75 -14.62
C THR A 36 -20.56 14.19 -13.87
N THR A 37 -20.65 12.87 -13.73
CA THR A 37 -21.75 12.19 -13.02
C THR A 37 -21.21 11.18 -12.03
N VAL A 38 -21.96 10.93 -10.95
CA VAL A 38 -21.63 9.91 -9.94
C VAL A 38 -21.51 8.53 -10.58
N PHE A 39 -22.34 8.22 -11.58
CA PHE A 39 -22.29 6.95 -12.29
C PHE A 39 -20.98 6.76 -13.06
N HIS A 40 -20.53 7.77 -13.81
CA HIS A 40 -19.23 7.73 -14.51
C HIS A 40 -18.06 7.63 -13.52
N LEU A 41 -18.15 8.33 -12.39
CA LEU A 41 -17.15 8.25 -11.34
C LEU A 41 -17.04 6.82 -10.76
N ILE A 42 -18.17 6.17 -10.45
CA ILE A 42 -18.20 4.79 -9.94
C ILE A 42 -17.58 3.83 -10.95
N LEU A 43 -17.96 3.91 -12.23
CA LEU A 43 -17.39 3.06 -13.27
C LEU A 43 -15.89 3.27 -13.42
N SER A 44 -15.42 4.52 -13.37
CA SER A 44 -14.01 4.85 -13.43
C SER A 44 -13.25 4.32 -12.21
N LEU A 45 -13.80 4.45 -11.00
CA LEU A 45 -13.17 3.90 -9.79
C LEU A 45 -13.09 2.37 -9.79
N ILE A 46 -14.12 1.67 -10.27
CA ILE A 46 -14.08 0.21 -10.43
C ILE A 46 -12.99 -0.19 -11.42
N ALA A 47 -12.94 0.46 -12.59
CA ALA A 47 -11.91 0.20 -13.59
C ALA A 47 -10.51 0.53 -13.06
N PHE A 48 -10.37 1.61 -12.28
CA PHE A 48 -9.11 2.03 -11.67
C PHE A 48 -8.59 0.96 -10.72
N GLY A 49 -9.44 0.44 -9.83
CA GLY A 49 -9.09 -0.66 -8.93
C GLY A 49 -8.72 -1.95 -9.67
N MET A 50 -9.44 -2.28 -10.75
CA MET A 50 -9.12 -3.44 -11.60
C MET A 50 -7.74 -3.32 -12.25
N MET A 51 -7.43 -2.15 -12.82
CA MET A 51 -6.13 -1.91 -13.47
C MET A 51 -5.00 -1.80 -12.45
N ALA A 52 -5.23 -1.16 -11.30
CA ALA A 52 -4.28 -1.12 -10.18
C ALA A 52 -3.87 -2.53 -9.74
N ASN A 53 -4.85 -3.44 -9.61
CA ASN A 53 -4.58 -4.80 -9.20
C ASN A 53 -3.83 -5.61 -10.27
N LEU A 54 -4.20 -5.45 -11.55
CA LEU A 54 -3.48 -6.09 -12.65
C LEU A 54 -2.03 -5.60 -12.72
N MET A 55 -1.84 -4.28 -12.60
CA MET A 55 -0.53 -3.63 -12.52
C MET A 55 0.31 -4.17 -11.37
N ASN A 56 -0.28 -4.24 -10.19
CA ASN A 56 0.40 -4.72 -8.99
C ASN A 56 0.94 -6.14 -9.20
N ILE A 57 0.11 -7.07 -9.67
CA ILE A 57 0.56 -8.45 -9.93
C ILE A 57 1.65 -8.47 -11.00
N ALA A 58 1.45 -7.80 -12.13
CA ALA A 58 2.42 -7.80 -13.22
C ALA A 58 3.78 -7.20 -12.82
N THR A 59 3.77 -6.11 -12.05
CA THR A 59 4.99 -5.45 -11.54
C THR A 59 5.72 -6.31 -10.53
N ASN A 60 5.02 -6.94 -9.59
CA ASN A 60 5.65 -7.86 -8.63
C ASN A 60 6.25 -9.08 -9.35
N THR A 61 5.59 -9.63 -10.38
CA THR A 61 6.16 -10.70 -11.19
C THR A 61 7.45 -10.26 -11.89
N GLN A 62 7.48 -9.05 -12.48
CA GLN A 62 8.70 -8.49 -13.06
C GLN A 62 9.80 -8.29 -12.03
N ALA A 63 9.47 -7.78 -10.84
CA ALA A 63 10.42 -7.59 -9.75
C ALA A 63 11.05 -8.92 -9.31
N CYS A 64 10.26 -10.00 -9.18
CA CYS A 64 10.75 -11.34 -8.89
C CYS A 64 11.70 -11.86 -9.98
N LEU A 65 11.38 -11.63 -11.26
CA LEU A 65 12.25 -11.99 -12.38
C LEU A 65 13.59 -11.24 -12.34
N VAL A 66 13.57 -9.94 -12.06
CA VAL A 66 14.79 -9.14 -11.90
C VAL A 66 15.60 -9.65 -10.70
N GLU A 67 14.96 -9.90 -9.55
CA GLU A 67 15.61 -10.41 -8.34
C GLU A 67 16.33 -11.74 -8.61
N LYS A 68 15.69 -12.66 -9.33
CA LYS A 68 16.29 -13.93 -9.75
C LYS A 68 17.51 -13.74 -10.64
N MET A 69 17.42 -12.86 -11.64
CA MET A 69 18.55 -12.54 -12.52
C MET A 69 19.70 -11.84 -11.78
N TYR A 70 19.36 -11.10 -10.73
CA TYR A 70 20.32 -10.32 -9.95
C TYR A 70 21.01 -11.13 -8.84
N GLY A 71 20.46 -12.30 -8.49
CA GLY A 71 21.06 -13.24 -7.55
C GLY A 71 21.07 -12.78 -6.08
N ARG A 72 20.34 -11.72 -5.75
CA ARG A 72 20.21 -11.18 -4.39
C ARG A 72 18.82 -10.58 -4.17
N ASN A 73 18.33 -10.66 -2.93
CA ASN A 73 17.01 -10.11 -2.57
C ASN A 73 16.99 -8.58 -2.74
N ILE A 74 16.15 -8.07 -3.63
CA ILE A 74 15.96 -6.64 -3.95
C ILE A 74 14.48 -6.20 -3.87
N MET A 75 13.56 -7.09 -3.55
CA MET A 75 12.13 -6.78 -3.42
C MET A 75 11.84 -5.61 -2.46
N SER A 76 12.58 -5.54 -1.35
CA SER A 76 12.47 -4.43 -0.39
C SER A 76 12.78 -3.07 -1.03
N SER A 77 13.79 -3.01 -1.92
CA SER A 77 14.13 -1.78 -2.64
C SER A 77 13.03 -1.35 -3.62
N PHE A 78 12.37 -2.30 -4.30
CA PHE A 78 11.21 -2.00 -5.15
C PHE A 78 10.03 -1.44 -4.33
N HIS A 79 9.74 -2.02 -3.16
CA HIS A 79 8.74 -1.45 -2.24
C HIS A 79 9.15 -0.09 -1.66
N GLY A 80 10.46 0.15 -1.49
CA GLY A 80 11.00 1.46 -1.14
C GLY A 80 10.70 2.51 -2.22
N LEU A 81 10.91 2.16 -3.50
CA LEU A 81 10.54 3.03 -4.64
C LEU A 81 9.02 3.27 -4.70
N TRP A 82 8.20 2.25 -4.43
CA TRP A 82 6.75 2.40 -4.34
C TRP A 82 6.34 3.41 -3.26
N SER A 83 6.92 3.31 -2.05
CA SER A 83 6.68 4.28 -0.98
C SER A 83 7.15 5.68 -1.34
N LEU A 84 8.32 5.81 -1.98
CA LEU A 84 8.82 7.09 -2.45
C LEU A 84 7.87 7.70 -3.48
N GLY A 85 7.28 6.88 -4.37
CA GLY A 85 6.23 7.27 -5.29
C GLY A 85 5.00 7.82 -4.57
N GLY A 86 4.49 7.11 -3.54
CA GLY A 86 3.38 7.59 -2.72
C GLY A 86 3.68 8.91 -2.00
N PHE A 87 4.84 9.02 -1.36
CA PHE A 87 5.28 10.25 -0.69
C PHE A 87 5.41 11.42 -1.66
N SER A 88 6.10 11.22 -2.79
CA SER A 88 6.29 12.25 -3.82
C SER A 88 4.96 12.64 -4.47
N GLY A 89 4.09 11.67 -4.73
CA GLY A 89 2.74 11.89 -5.24
C GLY A 89 1.87 12.70 -4.28
N GLY A 90 2.00 12.48 -2.96
CA GLY A 90 1.35 13.31 -1.96
C GLY A 90 1.79 14.77 -1.99
N ILE A 91 3.10 15.02 -2.13
CA ILE A 91 3.67 16.37 -2.25
C ILE A 91 3.22 17.05 -3.55
N ILE A 92 3.39 16.38 -4.69
CA ILE A 92 2.98 16.90 -6.00
C ILE A 92 1.49 17.20 -5.98
N GLY A 93 0.69 16.26 -5.49
CA GLY A 93 -0.73 16.46 -5.27
C GLY A 93 -0.98 17.71 -4.44
N ALA A 94 -0.35 17.85 -3.27
CA ALA A 94 -0.51 18.99 -2.37
C ALA A 94 -0.21 20.32 -3.07
N ILE A 95 0.86 20.40 -3.86
CA ILE A 95 1.18 21.58 -4.67
C ILE A 95 0.02 21.87 -5.63
N PHE A 96 -0.42 20.89 -6.43
CA PHE A 96 -1.51 21.07 -7.40
C PHE A 96 -2.83 21.48 -6.74
N ALA A 97 -3.16 20.96 -5.57
CA ALA A 97 -4.40 21.35 -4.87
C ALA A 97 -4.40 22.79 -4.37
N ASN A 98 -3.23 23.40 -4.19
CA ASN A 98 -3.10 24.83 -3.87
C ASN A 98 -3.04 25.70 -5.14
N THR A 99 -3.08 25.10 -6.33
CA THR A 99 -3.20 25.85 -7.59
C THR A 99 -4.65 25.91 -8.02
N LEU A 100 -5.02 26.95 -8.78
CA LEU A 100 -6.31 27.04 -9.47
C LEU A 100 -6.37 26.17 -10.73
N LEU A 101 -5.46 25.20 -10.89
CA LEU A 101 -5.43 24.35 -12.08
C LEU A 101 -6.57 23.33 -12.05
N PRO A 102 -7.28 23.17 -13.18
CA PRO A 102 -8.30 22.13 -13.32
C PRO A 102 -7.73 20.71 -13.10
N ILE A 103 -8.53 19.82 -12.50
CA ILE A 103 -8.12 18.45 -12.15
C ILE A 103 -7.74 17.61 -13.37
N ASP A 104 -8.36 17.86 -14.52
CA ASP A 104 -8.08 17.24 -15.81
C ASP A 104 -6.69 17.63 -16.34
N VAL A 105 -6.21 18.84 -16.07
CA VAL A 105 -4.83 19.24 -16.41
C VAL A 105 -3.82 18.44 -15.57
N HIS A 106 -4.07 18.30 -14.27
CA HIS A 106 -3.20 17.51 -13.40
C HIS A 106 -3.19 16.04 -13.82
N PHE A 107 -4.35 15.39 -13.91
CA PHE A 107 -4.43 13.97 -14.27
C PHE A 107 -4.02 13.70 -15.72
N GLY A 108 -4.25 14.63 -16.64
CA GLY A 108 -3.76 14.56 -18.02
C GLY A 108 -2.22 14.62 -18.08
N THR A 109 -1.60 15.45 -17.23
CA THR A 109 -0.14 15.49 -17.10
C THR A 109 0.40 14.15 -16.59
N ILE A 110 -0.24 13.56 -15.57
CA ILE A 110 0.14 12.23 -15.05
C ILE A 110 -0.01 11.16 -16.14
N LEU A 111 -1.09 11.18 -16.92
CA LEU A 111 -1.29 10.27 -18.05
C LEU A 111 -0.14 10.34 -19.06
N VAL A 112 0.23 11.56 -19.49
CA VAL A 112 1.34 11.74 -20.44
C VAL A 112 2.66 11.24 -19.85
N LEU A 113 2.95 11.56 -18.58
CA LEU A 113 4.18 11.10 -17.91
C LEU A 113 4.23 9.57 -17.79
N SER A 114 3.14 8.92 -17.38
CA SER A 114 3.04 7.45 -17.33
C SER A 114 3.28 6.83 -18.70
N ILE A 115 2.69 7.37 -19.77
CA ILE A 115 2.92 6.88 -21.14
C ILE A 115 4.39 7.03 -21.54
N LEU A 116 5.04 8.15 -21.23
CA LEU A 116 6.46 8.36 -21.53
C LEU A 116 7.35 7.39 -20.76
N ILE A 117 7.08 7.17 -19.47
CA ILE A 117 7.80 6.20 -18.64
C ILE A 117 7.69 4.80 -19.24
N VAL A 118 6.49 4.37 -19.64
CA VAL A 118 6.28 3.07 -20.29
C VAL A 118 6.98 3.01 -21.65
N ALA A 119 6.89 4.06 -22.48
CA ALA A 119 7.52 4.11 -23.79
C ALA A 119 9.06 4.04 -23.73
N VAL A 120 9.68 4.55 -22.65
CA VAL A 120 11.12 4.41 -22.41
C VAL A 120 11.44 3.06 -21.75
N GLY A 121 10.61 2.65 -20.79
CA GLY A 121 10.81 1.50 -19.90
C GLY A 121 10.53 0.14 -20.51
N PHE A 122 9.61 0.04 -21.48
CA PHE A 122 9.10 -1.26 -21.97
C PHE A 122 10.19 -2.20 -22.51
N ARG A 123 11.27 -1.63 -23.05
CA ARG A 123 12.41 -2.38 -23.59
C ARG A 123 13.20 -3.11 -22.51
N PHE A 124 13.15 -2.62 -21.27
CA PHE A 124 13.86 -3.18 -20.12
C PHE A 124 13.04 -4.25 -19.37
N LEU A 125 11.76 -4.43 -19.73
CA LEU A 125 10.91 -5.47 -19.14
C LEU A 125 11.33 -6.86 -19.62
N ILE A 126 11.33 -7.81 -18.71
CA ILE A 126 11.77 -9.19 -18.90
C ILE A 126 10.65 -10.02 -19.52
N ASN A 127 10.97 -10.88 -20.48
CA ASN A 127 10.00 -11.83 -21.03
C ASN A 127 9.81 -13.04 -20.09
N ASP A 128 8.56 -13.39 -19.82
CA ASP A 128 8.17 -14.38 -18.80
C ASP A 128 8.48 -15.84 -19.12
N ALA A 129 9.18 -16.11 -20.23
CA ALA A 129 9.56 -17.46 -20.64
C ALA A 129 10.37 -18.19 -19.54
N MET A 130 11.07 -17.45 -18.67
CA MET A 130 11.78 -18.00 -17.52
C MET A 130 10.91 -18.23 -16.26
N ALA A 131 9.75 -17.56 -16.12
CA ALA A 131 8.88 -17.67 -14.94
C ALA A 131 7.89 -18.85 -15.03
N LYS A 132 7.43 -19.19 -16.24
CA LYS A 132 6.45 -20.28 -16.45
C LYS A 132 6.94 -21.66 -15.99
N ALA A 133 8.24 -21.87 -15.88
CA ALA A 133 8.82 -23.15 -15.47
C ALA A 133 8.70 -23.43 -13.95
N GLU A 134 8.38 -22.43 -13.11
CA GLU A 134 8.33 -22.59 -11.64
C GLU A 134 6.92 -22.45 -11.04
N GLU A 135 5.94 -21.88 -11.77
CA GLU A 135 4.54 -21.80 -11.30
C GLU A 135 3.90 -23.20 -11.12
N GLU A 136 4.40 -24.22 -11.82
CA GLU A 136 3.91 -25.60 -11.70
C GLU A 136 4.16 -26.22 -10.32
N ASP A 137 5.07 -25.67 -9.51
CA ASP A 137 5.56 -26.29 -8.27
C ASP A 137 5.08 -25.59 -6.98
N VAL A 138 4.14 -24.63 -7.10
CA VAL A 138 3.51 -23.97 -5.95
C VAL A 138 2.24 -24.74 -5.55
N PRO A 139 2.22 -25.45 -4.40
CA PRO A 139 1.07 -26.25 -3.99
C PRO A 139 -0.18 -25.38 -3.82
N LYS A 140 -1.32 -25.88 -4.31
CA LYS A 140 -2.62 -25.22 -4.14
C LYS A 140 -2.95 -25.06 -2.66
N PHE A 141 -3.33 -23.84 -2.30
CA PHE A 141 -3.77 -23.38 -1.00
C PHE A 141 -4.71 -24.38 -0.29
N SER A 142 -4.42 -24.75 0.96
CA SER A 142 -5.30 -25.57 1.82
C SER A 142 -5.44 -24.94 3.21
N PHE A 143 -6.67 -24.52 3.56
CA PHE A 143 -7.00 -23.95 4.86
C PHE A 143 -6.83 -24.93 6.05
N LYS A 144 -6.69 -26.24 5.78
CA LYS A 144 -6.78 -27.27 6.83
C LYS A 144 -5.50 -27.44 7.67
N THR A 145 -4.42 -26.72 7.35
CA THR A 145 -3.12 -26.83 8.04
C THR A 145 -2.44 -25.47 8.20
N ILE A 146 -3.18 -24.42 8.57
CA ILE A 146 -2.55 -23.13 8.89
C ILE A 146 -1.98 -23.23 10.30
N ASP A 147 -0.65 -23.20 10.38
CA ASP A 147 0.08 -23.04 11.63
C ASP A 147 -0.46 -21.81 12.40
N PRO A 148 -0.90 -21.96 13.66
CA PRO A 148 -1.43 -20.86 14.47
C PRO A 148 -0.50 -19.64 14.53
N ILE A 149 0.82 -19.86 14.47
CA ILE A 149 1.81 -18.78 14.46
C ILE A 149 1.74 -17.99 13.16
N LEU A 150 1.61 -18.66 12.01
CA LEU A 150 1.46 -18.00 10.71
C LEU A 150 0.15 -17.22 10.64
N PHE A 151 -0.93 -17.75 11.20
CA PHE A 151 -2.20 -17.02 11.29
C PHE A 151 -2.06 -15.75 12.14
N LEU A 152 -1.42 -15.85 13.30
CA LEU A 152 -1.18 -14.71 14.19
C LEU A 152 -0.29 -13.65 13.51
N LEU A 153 0.78 -14.05 12.83
CA LEU A 153 1.63 -13.14 12.04
C LEU A 153 0.83 -12.47 10.91
N GLY A 154 -0.07 -13.22 10.27
CA GLY A 154 -1.01 -12.69 9.27
C GLY A 154 -1.94 -11.64 9.86
N LEU A 155 -2.47 -11.88 11.06
CA LEU A 155 -3.35 -10.93 11.76
C LEU A 155 -2.61 -9.66 12.20
N MET A 156 -1.36 -9.78 12.66
CA MET A 156 -0.51 -8.61 12.95
C MET A 156 -0.24 -7.79 11.68
N GLY A 157 0.05 -8.47 10.56
CA GLY A 157 0.21 -7.81 9.27
C GLY A 157 -1.10 -7.20 8.76
N PHE A 158 -2.25 -7.81 9.04
CA PHE A 158 -3.58 -7.27 8.74
C PHE A 158 -3.80 -5.96 9.50
N ALA A 159 -3.52 -5.91 10.80
CA ALA A 159 -3.65 -4.69 11.60
C ALA A 159 -2.73 -3.57 11.08
N GLY A 160 -1.47 -3.92 10.76
CA GLY A 160 -0.51 -2.99 10.15
C GLY A 160 -0.99 -2.42 8.81
N MET A 161 -1.47 -3.28 7.91
CA MET A 161 -2.01 -2.90 6.59
C MET A 161 -3.33 -2.14 6.69
N PHE A 162 -4.17 -2.45 7.67
CA PHE A 162 -5.39 -1.70 7.96
C PHE A 162 -5.05 -0.26 8.37
N CYS A 163 -4.10 -0.10 9.30
CA CYS A 163 -3.62 1.21 9.73
C CYS A 163 -2.90 1.95 8.60
N GLU A 164 -2.18 1.24 7.73
CA GLU A 164 -1.61 1.81 6.50
C GLU A 164 -2.71 2.38 5.60
N GLY A 165 -3.78 1.62 5.34
CA GLY A 165 -4.95 2.11 4.62
C GLY A 165 -5.57 3.37 5.27
N THR A 166 -5.62 3.43 6.61
CA THR A 166 -6.06 4.64 7.33
C THR A 166 -5.22 5.87 6.98
N VAL A 167 -3.89 5.72 6.91
CA VAL A 167 -3.00 6.83 6.52
C VAL A 167 -3.22 7.22 5.07
N TYR A 168 -3.38 6.26 4.15
CA TYR A 168 -3.55 6.54 2.73
C TYR A 168 -4.89 7.24 2.44
N ASP A 169 -5.98 6.65 2.90
CA ASP A 169 -7.32 7.01 2.42
C ASP A 169 -8.02 8.00 3.36
N TRP A 170 -7.75 7.92 4.67
CA TRP A 170 -8.50 8.66 5.68
C TRP A 170 -7.76 9.83 6.29
N SER A 171 -6.43 9.95 6.14
CA SER A 171 -5.68 11.07 6.72
C SER A 171 -6.13 12.42 6.16
N SER A 172 -6.24 12.56 4.84
CA SER A 172 -6.65 13.82 4.20
C SER A 172 -8.13 14.14 4.48
N VAL A 173 -8.98 13.10 4.50
CA VAL A 173 -10.41 13.25 4.87
C VAL A 173 -10.54 13.67 6.33
N TYR A 174 -9.75 13.11 7.23
CA TYR A 174 -9.71 13.49 8.64
C TYR A 174 -9.28 14.93 8.84
N PHE A 175 -8.23 15.37 8.14
CA PHE A 175 -7.79 16.74 8.21
C PHE A 175 -8.85 17.70 7.66
N SER A 176 -9.46 17.38 6.52
CA SER A 176 -10.51 18.21 5.93
C SER A 176 -11.79 18.29 6.77
N SER A 177 -12.25 17.17 7.34
CA SER A 177 -13.55 17.08 8.01
C SER A 177 -13.52 17.34 9.52
N VAL A 178 -12.41 17.00 10.20
CA VAL A 178 -12.29 17.06 11.66
C VAL A 178 -11.33 18.17 12.09
N VAL A 179 -10.10 18.15 11.58
CA VAL A 179 -9.08 19.15 11.98
C VAL A 179 -9.39 20.53 11.39
N LYS A 180 -9.94 20.56 10.18
CA LYS A 180 -10.33 21.76 9.42
C LYS A 180 -9.23 22.84 9.39
N PRO A 181 -7.98 22.50 9.00
CA PRO A 181 -6.93 23.51 8.82
C PRO A 181 -7.14 24.27 7.51
N ASP A 182 -6.30 25.27 7.24
CA ASP A 182 -6.24 25.90 5.92
C ASP A 182 -5.99 24.85 4.82
N GLU A 183 -6.47 25.11 3.61
CA GLU A 183 -6.44 24.16 2.49
C GLU A 183 -5.03 23.60 2.21
N ALA A 184 -4.01 24.44 2.39
CA ALA A 184 -2.61 24.08 2.24
C ALA A 184 -2.15 22.92 3.15
N PHE A 185 -2.80 22.73 4.30
CA PHE A 185 -2.41 21.76 5.32
C PHE A 185 -3.31 20.53 5.40
N ILE A 186 -4.33 20.41 4.53
CA ILE A 186 -5.23 19.24 4.51
C ILE A 186 -4.45 17.92 4.35
N ARG A 187 -3.30 17.94 3.67
CA ARG A 187 -2.48 16.74 3.40
C ARG A 187 -1.31 16.57 4.36
N ALA A 188 -1.18 17.42 5.38
CA ALA A 188 -0.04 17.38 6.31
C ALA A 188 0.08 16.02 7.00
N GLY A 189 -1.04 15.40 7.41
CA GLY A 189 -1.05 14.05 7.99
C GLY A 189 -0.55 12.98 7.02
N TYR A 190 -1.03 13.00 5.76
CA TYR A 190 -0.57 12.08 4.72
C TYR A 190 0.94 12.19 4.49
N VAL A 191 1.43 13.41 4.25
CA VAL A 191 2.84 13.66 3.93
C VAL A 191 3.73 13.26 5.12
N ALA A 192 3.36 13.62 6.34
CA ALA A 192 4.13 13.27 7.53
C ALA A 192 4.17 11.76 7.77
N GLY A 193 3.03 11.07 7.65
CA GLY A 193 2.95 9.61 7.82
C GLY A 193 3.72 8.86 6.74
N MET A 194 3.57 9.24 5.46
CA MET A 194 4.29 8.62 4.34
C MET A 194 5.79 8.90 4.37
N GLY A 195 6.19 10.12 4.75
CA GLY A 195 7.59 10.48 4.93
C GLY A 195 8.23 9.67 6.06
N ALA A 196 7.59 9.60 7.21
CA ALA A 196 8.03 8.79 8.35
C ALA A 196 8.09 7.30 8.02
N MET A 197 7.11 6.77 7.27
CA MET A 197 7.11 5.39 6.80
C MET A 197 8.31 5.10 5.90
N THR A 198 8.57 5.99 4.94
CA THR A 198 9.70 5.87 4.01
C THR A 198 11.03 5.88 4.77
N LEU A 199 11.24 6.87 5.64
CA LEU A 199 12.44 6.95 6.48
C LEU A 199 12.58 5.73 7.40
N GLY A 200 11.49 5.31 8.03
CA GLY A 200 11.43 4.15 8.91
C GLY A 200 11.86 2.87 8.20
N ARG A 201 11.45 2.64 6.95
CA ARG A 201 11.83 1.46 6.15
C ARG A 201 13.35 1.36 5.94
N PHE A 202 14.06 2.48 5.79
CA PHE A 202 15.52 2.48 5.67
C PHE A 202 16.24 2.27 7.01
N MET A 203 15.59 2.59 8.14
CA MET A 203 16.17 2.44 9.48
C MET A 203 15.80 1.10 10.15
N ALA A 204 14.71 0.47 9.70
CA ALA A 204 14.08 -0.69 10.30
C ALA A 204 15.05 -1.84 10.55
N ASP A 205 15.86 -2.19 9.53
CA ASP A 205 16.78 -3.32 9.59
C ASP A 205 17.80 -3.17 10.72
N GLY A 206 18.34 -1.96 10.91
CA GLY A 206 19.28 -1.68 12.00
C GLY A 206 18.66 -1.85 13.39
N PHE A 207 17.41 -1.41 13.57
CA PHE A 207 16.68 -1.61 14.82
C PHE A 207 16.34 -3.08 15.08
N VAL A 208 15.91 -3.81 14.05
CA VAL A 208 15.58 -5.24 14.16
C VAL A 208 16.83 -6.05 14.53
N THR A 209 17.97 -5.78 13.90
CA THR A 209 19.24 -6.45 14.24
C THR A 209 19.70 -6.14 15.66
N LYS A 210 19.55 -4.89 16.12
CA LYS A 210 20.03 -4.49 17.46
C LYS A 210 19.11 -4.91 18.61
N TYR A 211 17.79 -4.83 18.42
CA TYR A 211 16.80 -4.98 19.50
C TYR A 211 15.92 -6.22 19.37
N GLY A 212 15.99 -6.92 18.23
CA GLY A 212 15.22 -8.11 17.93
C GLY A 212 13.81 -7.82 17.39
N PRO A 213 13.26 -8.70 16.54
CA PRO A 213 12.00 -8.45 15.82
C PRO A 213 10.79 -8.28 16.74
N ALA A 214 10.68 -9.08 17.81
CA ALA A 214 9.55 -9.01 18.73
C ALA A 214 9.48 -7.71 19.54
N ARG A 215 10.63 -7.11 19.89
CA ARG A 215 10.66 -5.83 20.61
C ARG A 215 10.31 -4.68 19.68
N VAL A 216 10.88 -4.66 18.48
CA VAL A 216 10.57 -3.65 17.47
C VAL A 216 9.09 -3.69 17.09
N LEU A 217 8.51 -4.87 16.91
CA LEU A 217 7.09 -5.01 16.59
C LEU A 217 6.16 -4.44 17.70
N LYS A 218 6.52 -4.62 18.97
CA LYS A 218 5.78 -4.00 20.09
C LYS A 218 5.89 -2.48 20.11
N VAL A 219 7.07 -1.94 19.80
CA VAL A 219 7.26 -0.48 19.65
C VAL A 219 6.43 0.04 18.48
N CYS A 220 6.42 -0.66 17.35
CA CYS A 220 5.58 -0.33 16.20
C CYS A 220 4.10 -0.25 16.56
N GLY A 221 3.56 -1.26 17.26
CA GLY A 221 2.17 -1.23 17.74
C GLY A 221 1.90 -0.05 18.69
N GLY A 222 2.82 0.23 19.62
CA GLY A 222 2.70 1.37 20.53
C GLY A 222 2.72 2.73 19.81
N LEU A 223 3.53 2.88 18.76
CA LEU A 223 3.58 4.09 17.92
C LEU A 223 2.28 4.28 17.13
N ILE A 224 1.72 3.20 16.57
CA ILE A 224 0.45 3.25 15.83
C ILE A 224 -0.69 3.64 16.78
N LEU A 225 -0.83 2.91 17.88
CA LEU A 225 -1.86 3.16 18.89
C LEU A 225 -1.77 4.59 19.42
N GLY A 226 -0.58 4.98 19.90
CA GLY A 226 -0.34 6.31 20.46
C GLY A 226 -0.54 7.42 19.44
N GLY A 227 -0.11 7.21 18.19
CA GLY A 227 -0.24 8.22 17.14
C GLY A 227 -1.69 8.44 16.70
N LEU A 228 -2.47 7.37 16.49
CA LEU A 228 -3.89 7.51 16.13
C LEU A 228 -4.73 8.07 17.29
N TRP A 229 -4.45 7.67 18.54
CA TRP A 229 -5.11 8.26 19.71
C TRP A 229 -4.73 9.72 19.93
N LEU A 230 -3.47 10.10 19.70
CA LEU A 230 -3.04 11.49 19.76
C LEU A 230 -3.82 12.35 18.77
N ALA A 231 -3.93 11.89 17.51
CA ALA A 231 -4.71 12.57 16.50
C ALA A 231 -6.18 12.67 16.91
N ALA A 232 -6.79 11.54 17.31
CA ALA A 232 -8.20 11.51 17.67
C ALA A 232 -8.54 12.35 18.91
N ALA A 233 -7.69 12.36 19.94
CA ALA A 233 -7.90 13.11 21.17
C ALA A 233 -7.68 14.62 20.97
N LEU A 234 -6.65 15.01 20.21
CA LEU A 234 -6.25 16.39 19.96
C LEU A 234 -6.33 16.69 18.44
N PRO A 235 -7.53 16.94 17.89
CA PRO A 235 -7.75 17.15 16.46
C PRO A 235 -7.30 18.55 15.99
N TYR A 236 -6.11 18.97 16.38
CA TYR A 236 -5.47 20.20 15.92
C TYR A 236 -4.37 19.87 14.92
N LEU A 237 -3.99 20.83 14.07
CA LEU A 237 -3.01 20.63 13.00
C LEU A 237 -1.73 19.93 13.49
N ILE A 238 -1.05 20.51 14.48
CA ILE A 238 0.25 20.00 14.95
C ILE A 238 0.13 18.61 15.61
N PRO A 239 -0.74 18.38 16.62
CA PRO A 239 -0.88 17.07 17.24
C PRO A 239 -1.36 15.99 16.28
N ALA A 240 -2.30 16.29 15.37
CA ALA A 240 -2.75 15.34 14.37
C ALA A 240 -1.62 14.97 13.40
N THR A 241 -0.84 15.95 12.92
CA THR A 241 0.31 15.68 12.04
C THR A 241 1.37 14.82 12.75
N LEU A 242 1.67 15.13 14.02
CA LEU A 242 2.57 14.30 14.83
C LEU A 242 2.01 12.89 15.05
N GLY A 243 0.70 12.75 15.25
CA GLY A 243 0.02 11.46 15.36
C GLY A 243 0.24 10.61 14.12
N PHE A 244 -0.04 11.14 12.93
CA PHE A 244 0.18 10.42 11.67
C PHE A 244 1.67 10.15 11.38
N LEU A 245 2.58 11.02 11.81
CA LEU A 245 4.03 10.80 11.76
C LEU A 245 4.46 9.58 12.59
N LEU A 246 3.95 9.45 13.83
CA LEU A 246 4.21 8.29 14.69
C LEU A 246 3.66 7.00 14.06
N VAL A 247 2.45 7.07 13.52
CA VAL A 247 1.81 5.95 12.81
C VAL A 247 2.66 5.51 11.62
N GLY A 248 3.18 6.45 10.84
CA GLY A 248 4.10 6.16 9.73
C GLY A 248 5.34 5.37 10.17
N PHE A 249 6.01 5.79 11.24
CA PHE A 249 7.13 5.04 11.80
C PHE A 249 6.72 3.66 12.30
N GLY A 250 5.57 3.54 12.96
CA GLY A 250 5.08 2.26 13.45
C GLY A 250 4.76 1.27 12.32
N ILE A 251 4.11 1.71 11.25
CA ILE A 251 3.76 0.86 10.10
C ILE A 251 5.00 0.42 9.33
N SER A 252 6.03 1.27 9.25
CA SER A 252 7.22 1.06 8.41
C SER A 252 7.83 -0.34 8.49
N SER A 253 7.83 -0.93 9.69
CA SER A 253 8.54 -2.18 10.00
C SER A 253 7.59 -3.32 10.40
N SER A 254 6.31 -3.06 10.68
CA SER A 254 5.39 -4.08 11.22
C SER A 254 5.21 -5.25 10.25
N VAL A 255 4.82 -4.95 9.01
CA VAL A 255 4.55 -5.96 7.98
C VAL A 255 5.84 -6.71 7.54
N PRO A 256 6.97 -6.03 7.23
CA PRO A 256 8.22 -6.72 6.88
C PRO A 256 8.73 -7.66 7.99
N ILE A 257 8.59 -7.28 9.26
CA ILE A 257 8.96 -8.14 10.39
C ILE A 257 8.10 -9.41 10.40
N CYS A 258 6.78 -9.28 10.23
CA CYS A 258 5.87 -10.43 10.16
C CYS A 258 6.28 -11.40 9.04
N TYR A 259 6.62 -10.88 7.85
CA TYR A 259 7.08 -11.69 6.72
C TYR A 259 8.43 -12.35 7.01
N SER A 260 9.37 -11.62 7.62
CA SER A 260 10.69 -12.17 7.96
C SER A 260 10.59 -13.29 9.02
N ILE A 261 9.70 -13.18 10.01
CA ILE A 261 9.51 -14.23 11.02
C ILE A 261 8.87 -15.46 10.34
N ALA A 262 7.85 -15.25 9.50
CA ALA A 262 7.16 -16.32 8.78
C ALA A 262 8.12 -17.13 7.89
N GLY A 263 9.00 -16.45 7.16
CA GLY A 263 9.99 -17.11 6.30
C GLY A 263 11.04 -17.92 7.06
N LYS A 264 11.25 -17.67 8.36
CA LYS A 264 12.23 -18.35 9.21
C LYS A 264 11.62 -19.41 10.13
N LEU A 265 10.30 -19.56 10.14
CA LEU A 265 9.60 -20.46 11.08
C LEU A 265 9.92 -21.94 10.84
N GLY A 266 10.25 -22.33 9.60
CA GLY A 266 10.71 -23.68 9.24
C GLY A 266 9.64 -24.76 9.25
N THR A 267 8.39 -24.45 9.65
CA THR A 267 7.29 -25.43 9.71
C THR A 267 6.76 -25.82 8.34
N ILE A 268 6.87 -24.92 7.36
CA ILE A 268 6.57 -25.15 5.93
C ILE A 268 7.59 -24.41 5.05
N LYS A 269 7.56 -24.63 3.73
CA LYS A 269 8.40 -23.87 2.78
C LYS A 269 8.20 -22.36 3.01
N ALA A 270 9.31 -21.61 3.11
CA ALA A 270 9.28 -20.18 3.42
C ALA A 270 8.39 -19.36 2.48
N SER A 271 8.37 -19.69 1.18
CA SER A 271 7.51 -19.06 0.18
C SER A 271 6.02 -19.22 0.51
N ILE A 272 5.61 -20.41 0.96
CA ILE A 272 4.22 -20.69 1.35
C ILE A 272 3.86 -19.92 2.63
N ALA A 273 4.75 -19.90 3.61
CA ALA A 273 4.55 -19.15 4.85
C ALA A 273 4.35 -17.65 4.58
N ILE A 274 5.21 -17.05 3.76
CA ILE A 274 5.11 -15.64 3.37
C ILE A 274 3.83 -15.38 2.57
N THR A 275 3.44 -16.29 1.67
CA THR A 275 2.18 -16.17 0.90
C THR A 275 0.96 -16.17 1.82
N ILE A 276 0.90 -17.05 2.82
CA ILE A 276 -0.21 -17.10 3.80
C ILE A 276 -0.29 -15.78 4.57
N VAL A 277 0.83 -15.35 5.15
CA VAL A 277 0.88 -14.15 5.99
C VAL A 277 0.56 -12.91 5.17
N SER A 278 1.13 -12.76 3.98
CA SER A 278 0.84 -11.63 3.08
C SER A 278 -0.61 -11.60 2.61
N SER A 279 -1.21 -12.75 2.27
CA SER A 279 -2.61 -12.83 1.87
C SER A 279 -3.56 -12.33 2.96
N ILE A 280 -3.33 -12.74 4.22
CA ILE A 280 -4.11 -12.25 5.37
C ILE A 280 -3.84 -10.76 5.58
N SER A 281 -2.58 -10.33 5.47
CA SER A 281 -2.19 -8.92 5.68
C SER A 281 -2.87 -7.97 4.70
N PHE A 282 -2.81 -8.28 3.40
CA PHE A 282 -3.41 -7.45 2.34
C PHE A 282 -4.93 -7.31 2.47
N PHE A 283 -5.59 -8.28 3.11
CA PHE A 283 -7.01 -8.16 3.40
C PHE A 283 -7.31 -6.97 4.33
N GLY A 284 -6.36 -6.56 5.18
CA GLY A 284 -6.48 -5.38 6.03
C GLY A 284 -6.50 -4.09 5.22
N PHE A 285 -5.64 -3.98 4.22
CA PHE A 285 -5.63 -2.83 3.30
C PHE A 285 -6.92 -2.75 2.47
N LEU A 286 -7.48 -3.91 2.07
CA LEU A 286 -8.71 -3.98 1.29
C LEU A 286 -9.97 -3.62 2.11
N VAL A 287 -10.08 -4.13 3.33
CA VAL A 287 -11.27 -3.97 4.19
C VAL A 287 -11.21 -2.69 5.02
N GLY A 288 -10.00 -2.17 5.28
CA GLY A 288 -9.77 -0.98 6.09
C GLY A 288 -10.60 0.22 5.68
N PRO A 289 -10.48 0.70 4.43
CA PRO A 289 -11.15 1.94 4.05
C PRO A 289 -12.69 1.86 4.10
N PRO A 290 -13.35 0.81 3.57
CA PRO A 290 -14.80 0.65 3.73
C PRO A 290 -15.27 0.57 5.18
N VAL A 291 -14.54 -0.15 6.03
CA VAL A 291 -14.90 -0.29 7.45
C VAL A 291 -14.77 1.04 8.18
N ILE A 292 -13.69 1.80 7.95
CA ILE A 292 -13.55 3.13 8.54
C ILE A 292 -14.64 4.07 8.04
N GLY A 293 -14.99 4.02 6.76
CA GLY A 293 -16.04 4.87 6.21
C GLY A 293 -17.40 4.60 6.84
N TRP A 294 -17.77 3.31 6.94
CA TRP A 294 -19.00 2.90 7.62
C TRP A 294 -19.01 3.28 9.11
N LEU A 295 -17.89 3.05 9.82
CA LEU A 295 -17.75 3.47 11.23
C LEU A 295 -17.81 5.00 11.38
N ALA A 296 -17.23 5.75 10.45
CA ALA A 296 -17.21 7.20 10.47
C ALA A 296 -18.61 7.79 10.24
N GLU A 297 -19.43 7.16 9.39
CA GLU A 297 -20.84 7.52 9.22
C GLU A 297 -21.66 7.25 10.50
N ALA A 298 -21.43 6.10 11.14
CA ALA A 298 -22.18 5.69 12.33
C ALA A 298 -21.77 6.42 13.62
N THR A 299 -20.49 6.74 13.79
CA THR A 299 -19.92 7.22 15.07
C THR A 299 -19.12 8.52 14.95
N GLY A 300 -18.73 8.91 13.74
CA GLY A 300 -17.79 10.00 13.50
C GLY A 300 -16.35 9.51 13.32
N LEU A 301 -15.60 10.23 12.50
CA LEU A 301 -14.28 9.80 12.03
C LEU A 301 -13.21 9.72 13.15
N ARG A 302 -13.37 10.52 14.23
CA ARG A 302 -12.49 10.43 15.42
C ARG A 302 -12.60 9.07 16.11
N ILE A 303 -13.84 8.59 16.30
CA ILE A 303 -14.09 7.30 16.96
C ILE A 303 -13.66 6.16 16.04
N ALA A 304 -13.97 6.24 14.74
CA ALA A 304 -13.53 5.26 13.76
C ALA A 304 -12.01 5.06 13.76
N ILE A 305 -11.23 6.14 13.76
CA ILE A 305 -9.76 6.09 13.83
C ILE A 305 -9.27 5.57 15.19
N SER A 306 -9.91 5.95 16.30
CA SER A 306 -9.57 5.40 17.62
C SER A 306 -9.82 3.90 17.75
N ILE A 307 -10.87 3.37 17.11
CA ILE A 307 -11.15 1.94 17.05
C ILE A 307 -10.09 1.23 16.20
N ALA A 308 -9.74 1.81 15.05
CA ALA A 308 -8.68 1.29 14.19
C ALA A 308 -7.33 1.19 14.92
N ALA A 309 -7.05 2.11 15.84
CA ALA A 309 -5.83 2.12 16.65
C ALA A 309 -5.68 0.89 17.58
N CYS A 310 -6.79 0.24 17.92
CA CYS A 310 -6.81 -0.90 18.86
C CYS A 310 -6.61 -2.27 18.18
N LEU A 311 -6.57 -2.32 16.84
CA LEU A 311 -6.26 -3.53 16.05
C LEU A 311 -4.79 -3.92 16.18
#